data_AF-A0A521W787-F1
#
_entry.id   AF-A0A521W787-F1
#
_cell.length_a   1.000
_cell.length_b   1.000
_cell.length_c   1.000
_cell.angle_alpha   90.00
_cell.angle_beta   90.00
_cell.angle_gamma   90.00
#
_symmetry.space_group_name_H-M   'P 1'
#
loop_
_entity.id
_entity.type
_entity.pdbx_description
1 polymer ?
#
loop_
_entity_poly.entity_id
_entity_poly.type
_entity_poly.pdbx_seq_one_letter_code
_entity_poly.pdbx_strand_id
1 'polypeptide(L)' 'MSKNSKLDYQIQCSFCGRLAEETGSIIAGPGVYICDTCVASSVEILRKNNVKAKSLQIKG' A
#
# COMPACT_ATOMS: atom_id res chain seq x y z
N MET A 1 -24.59 7.62 28.08
CA MET A 1 -24.43 7.01 26.75
C MET A 1 -22.95 7.02 26.38
N SER A 2 -22.27 5.89 26.49
CA SER A 2 -21.94 4.96 25.40
C SER A 2 -20.67 5.38 24.64
N LYS A 3 -19.53 4.90 25.14
CA LYS A 3 -18.24 4.93 24.44
C LYS A 3 -18.35 4.07 23.17
N ASN A 4 -18.64 4.68 22.04
CA ASN A 4 -18.54 4.05 20.73
C ASN A 4 -17.33 4.62 19.99
N SER A 5 -16.12 4.32 20.47
CA SER A 5 -14.86 4.82 19.91
C SER A 5 -13.82 3.71 19.67
N LYS A 6 -14.25 2.44 19.67
CA LYS A 6 -13.37 1.28 19.51
C LYS A 6 -13.36 0.67 18.11
N LEU A 7 -14.16 1.21 17.17
CA LEU A 7 -14.25 0.69 15.80
C LEU A 7 -13.35 1.44 14.81
N ASP A 8 -13.04 2.72 15.05
CA ASP A 8 -12.06 3.48 14.26
C ASP A 8 -10.60 3.05 14.50
N TYR A 9 -10.36 2.16 15.47
CA TYR A 9 -9.02 1.83 15.98
C TYR A 9 -8.32 0.66 15.23
N GLN A 10 -8.95 0.02 14.25
CA GLN A 10 -8.34 -1.15 13.60
C GLN A 10 -8.28 -1.05 12.08
N ILE A 11 -8.10 0.16 11.54
CA ILE A 11 -7.71 0.28 10.13
C ILE A 11 -6.27 -0.21 10.00
N GLN A 12 -6.10 -1.33 9.30
CA GLN A 12 -4.80 -1.94 9.02
C GLN A 12 -4.55 -1.97 7.51
N CYS A 13 -3.30 -1.75 7.13
CA CYS A 13 -2.88 -1.94 5.75
C CYS A 13 -3.05 -3.41 5.34
N SER A 14 -3.84 -3.66 4.29
CA SER A 14 -4.11 -5.00 3.78
C SER A 14 -2.87 -5.72 3.24
N PHE A 15 -1.76 -5.01 3.04
CA PHE A 15 -0.52 -5.54 2.48
C PHE A 15 0.54 -5.87 3.53
N CYS A 16 0.71 -5.03 4.56
CA CYS A 16 1.73 -5.23 5.60
C CYS A 16 1.16 -5.51 6.99
N GLY A 17 -0.16 -5.41 7.19
CA GLY A 17 -0.82 -5.67 8.47
C GLY A 17 -0.65 -4.57 9.53
N ARG A 18 0.17 -3.55 9.27
CA ARG A 18 0.38 -2.43 10.21
C ARG A 18 -0.87 -1.58 10.36
N LEU A 19 -1.09 -1.07 11.57
CA LEU A 19 -2.16 -0.13 11.90
C LEU A 19 -1.92 1.23 11.22
N ALA A 20 -3.00 1.97 11.00
CA ALA A 20 -2.95 3.33 10.49
C ALA A 20 -2.01 4.22 11.32
N GLU A 21 -2.02 4.05 12.65
CA GLU A 21 -1.17 4.80 13.61
C GLU A 21 0.33 4.50 13.46
N GLU A 22 0.69 3.32 12.94
CA GLU A 22 2.07 2.90 12.70
C GLU A 22 2.57 3.34 11.31
N THR A 23 1.74 4.03 10.53
CA THR A 23 2.03 4.44 9.15
C THR A 23 1.82 5.94 8.98
N GLY A 24 2.46 6.55 7.97
CA GLY A 24 2.29 7.99 7.72
C GLY A 24 0.90 8.32 7.17
N SER A 25 0.40 7.50 6.25
CA SER A 25 -0.95 7.63 5.70
C SER A 25 -1.49 6.30 5.18
N ILE A 26 -2.82 6.17 5.17
CA ILE A 26 -3.56 5.06 4.56
C ILE A 26 -4.56 5.59 3.54
N ILE A 27 -4.60 4.93 2.39
CA ILE A 27 -5.61 5.12 1.35
C ILE A 27 -6.66 4.02 1.50
N ALA A 28 -7.94 4.39 1.58
CA ALA A 28 -9.05 3.46 1.72
C ALA A 28 -9.77 3.24 0.37
N GLY A 29 -10.08 1.98 0.07
CA GLY A 29 -11.00 1.56 -1.00
C GLY A 29 -12.10 0.67 -0.43
N PRO A 30 -13.07 0.21 -1.25
CA PRO A 30 -14.12 -0.70 -0.80
C PRO A 30 -13.53 -2.01 -0.25
N GLY A 31 -13.52 -2.15 1.09
CA GLY A 31 -13.02 -3.34 1.79
C GLY A 31 -11.50 -3.54 1.79
N VAL A 32 -10.72 -2.54 1.37
CA VAL A 32 -9.26 -2.65 1.25
C VAL A 32 -8.56 -1.36 1.67
N TYR A 33 -7.37 -1.50 2.26
CA TYR A 33 -6.56 -0.37 2.72
C TYR A 33 -5.11 -0.56 2.32
N ILE A 34 -4.44 0.50 1.87
CA ILE A 34 -3.01 0.47 1.56
C ILE A 34 -2.29 1.67 2.16
N CYS A 35 -1.17 1.44 2.84
CA CYS A 35 -0.35 2.51 3.39
C CYS A 35 0.67 3.06 2.38
N ASP A 36 1.14 4.27 2.63
CA ASP A 36 2.19 4.98 1.88
C ASP A 36 3.43 4.12 1.59
N THR A 37 3.91 3.39 2.60
CA THR A 37 5.11 2.55 2.48
C THR A 37 4.88 1.38 1.51
N CYS A 38 3.69 0.77 1.55
CA CYS A 38 3.34 -0.29 0.61
C CYS A 38 3.18 0.25 -0.81
N VAL A 39 2.58 1.43 -0.99
CA VAL A 39 2.50 2.10 -2.30
C VAL A 39 3.91 2.33 -2.87
N ALA A 40 4.82 2.92 -2.08
CA ALA A 40 6.19 3.18 -2.52
C ALA A 40 6.92 1.89 -2.93
N SER A 41 6.77 0.83 -2.13
CA SER A 41 7.36 -0.48 -2.40
C SER A 41 6.81 -1.11 -3.69
N SER A 42 5.48 -1.06 -3.89
CA SER A 42 4.83 -1.54 -5.11
C SER A 42 5.29 -0.78 -6.35
N VAL A 43 5.38 0.55 -6.28
CA VAL A 43 5.86 1.38 -7.39
C VAL A 43 7.31 1.04 -7.74
N GLU A 44 8.17 0.81 -6.76
CA GLU A 44 9.57 0.41 -6.99
C GLU A 44 9.69 -0.95 -7.69
N ILE A 45 8.88 -1.95 -7.28
CA ILE A 45 8.81 -3.25 -7.95
C ILE A 45 8.37 -3.08 -9.41
N LEU A 46 7.32 -2.28 -9.64
CA LEU A 46 6.81 -2.02 -10.99
C LEU A 46 7.84 -1.30 -11.88
N ARG A 47 8.55 -0.30 -11.35
CA ARG A 47 9.62 0.38 -12.09
C ARG A 47 10.73 -0.60 -12.48
N LYS A 48 11.22 -1.41 -11.55
CA LYS A 48 12.25 -2.43 -11.82
C LYS A 48 11.81 -3.42 -12.89
N ASN A 49 10.56 -3.86 -12.85
CA ASN A 49 10.01 -4.79 -13.85
C ASN A 49 9.83 -4.13 -15.23
N ASN A 50 9.41 -2.86 -15.27
CA ASN A 50 9.28 -2.11 -16.51
C ASN A 50 10.63 -1.81 -17.17
N VAL A 51 11.69 -1.60 -16.38
CA VAL A 51 13.06 -1.48 -16.91
C VAL A 51 13.49 -2.80 -17.56
N LYS A 52 13.26 -3.95 -16.90
CA LYS A 52 13.56 -5.27 -17.48
C LYS A 52 12.80 -5.54 -18.79
N ALA A 53 11.53 -5.11 -18.87
CA ALA A 53 10.72 -5.27 -20.07
C ALA A 53 11.18 -4.39 -21.25
N LYS A 54 11.77 -3.21 -20.99
CA LYS A 54 12.32 -2.32 -22.03
C LYS A 54 13.71 -2.74 -22.52
N SER A 55 14.54 -3.32 -21.66
CA SER A 55 15.90 -3.77 -22.03
C SER A 55 15.93 -4.96 -23.02
N LEU A 56 14.79 -5.60 -23.27
CA LEU A 56 14.66 -6.75 -24.19
C LEU A 56 14.27 -6.35 -25.64
N GLN A 57 14.06 -5.06 -25.94
CA GLN A 57 13.48 -4.62 -27.22
C GLN A 57 14.45 -3.97 -28.23
N ILE A 58 15.77 -4.09 -28.07
CA ILE A 58 16.72 -3.66 -29.13
C ILE A 58 17.71 -4.81 -29.41
N LYS A 59 17.26 -5.75 -30.24
CA LYS A 59 18.13 -6.52 -31.12
C LYS A 59 17.59 -6.34 -32.54
N GLY A 60 17.85 -5.15 -33.07
CA GLY A 60 17.89 -4.88 -34.51
C GLY A 60 19.35 -4.74 -34.88
#